data_AF-A0A7C4TQC7-F1
#
_entry.id   AF-A0A7C4TQC7-F1
#
_cell.length_a   1.000
_cell.length_b   1.000
_cell.length_c   1.000
_cell.angle_alpha   90.00
_cell.angle_beta   90.00
_cell.angle_gamma   90.00
#
_symmetry.space_group_name_H-M   'P 1'
#
loop_
_entity.id
_entity.type
_entity.pdbx_description
1 polymer ?
#
loop_
_entity_poly.entity_id
_entity_poly.type
_entity_poly.pdbx_seq_one_letter_code
_entity_poly.pdbx_strand_id
1 'polypeptide(L)'
;MILTISLFLALTIFVAAFVLAPRLGARGLALDSSPDRPCPFGCNMAWLAVRTRDTAGVAQVLGLEVLEAANWRTGIGTVYDERVGHAHVFLSPPVGGWTFVVGLSLPHPVARSLVDKCTPMLLDLASAFPEAQYYFNYPPLDLYAWARATNGRLERAFAVGDEGVIWNKGKPTREERGIGLKLFEVRGVQGRSGDAGGQIILHPTESHVLTLAGRWSLDPTRLGAGRGEVSAGYMCASPAHWRAERLRKSA
;
A
#
# COMPACT_ATOMS: atom_id res chain seq x y z
N MET A 1 -21.83 -25.86 -47.98
CA MET A 1 -22.29 -24.97 -46.88
C MET A 1 -21.82 -25.46 -45.51
N ILE A 2 -22.09 -26.71 -45.11
CA ILE A 2 -21.63 -27.25 -43.81
C ILE A 2 -20.09 -27.31 -43.74
N LEU A 3 -19.44 -27.84 -44.79
CA LEU A 3 -17.97 -27.97 -44.84
C LEU A 3 -17.24 -26.62 -44.74
N THR A 4 -17.78 -25.59 -45.39
CA THR A 4 -17.21 -24.23 -45.36
C THR A 4 -17.35 -23.60 -43.97
N ILE A 5 -18.48 -23.81 -43.29
CA ILE A 5 -18.69 -23.31 -41.93
C ILE A 5 -17.74 -24.03 -40.94
N SER A 6 -17.57 -25.35 -41.07
CA SER A 6 -16.63 -26.11 -40.24
C SER A 6 -15.19 -25.65 -40.40
N LEU A 7 -14.77 -25.34 -41.64
CA LEU A 7 -13.43 -24.84 -41.93
C LEU A 7 -13.19 -23.44 -41.32
N PHE A 8 -14.15 -22.53 -41.43
CA PHE A 8 -14.06 -21.21 -40.81
C PHE A 8 -14.04 -21.27 -39.28
N LEU A 9 -14.85 -22.15 -38.67
CA LEU A 9 -14.85 -22.34 -37.22
C LEU A 9 -13.50 -22.89 -36.72
N ALA A 10 -12.95 -23.90 -37.38
CA ALA A 10 -11.64 -24.46 -37.05
C ALA A 10 -10.52 -23.44 -37.21
N LEU A 11 -10.55 -22.64 -38.28
CA LEU A 11 -9.58 -21.57 -38.50
C LEU A 11 -9.69 -20.48 -37.42
N THR A 12 -10.90 -20.14 -37.00
CA THR A 12 -11.14 -19.12 -35.96
C THR A 12 -10.64 -19.59 -34.60
N ILE A 13 -10.92 -20.84 -34.23
CA ILE A 13 -10.40 -21.48 -33.01
C ILE A 13 -8.87 -21.54 -33.06
N PHE A 14 -8.29 -21.90 -34.20
CA PHE A 14 -6.85 -21.97 -34.39
C PHE A 14 -6.20 -20.59 -34.24
N VAL A 15 -6.74 -19.55 -34.88
CA VAL A 15 -6.25 -18.17 -34.73
C VAL A 15 -6.42 -17.67 -33.29
N ALA A 16 -7.54 -17.95 -32.64
CA ALA A 16 -7.76 -17.59 -31.25
C ALA A 16 -6.75 -18.27 -30.30
N ALA A 17 -6.52 -19.58 -30.47
CA ALA A 17 -5.65 -20.37 -29.60
C ALA A 17 -4.15 -20.12 -29.84
N PHE A 18 -3.72 -19.90 -31.09
CA PHE A 18 -2.29 -19.85 -31.43
C PHE A 18 -1.77 -18.45 -31.77
N VAL A 19 -2.64 -17.48 -32.06
CA VAL A 19 -2.23 -16.11 -32.40
C VAL A 19 -2.68 -15.11 -31.35
N LEU A 20 -3.92 -15.19 -30.86
CA LEU A 20 -4.41 -14.30 -29.81
C LEU A 20 -3.99 -14.75 -28.42
N ALA A 21 -4.18 -16.02 -28.04
CA ALA A 21 -3.89 -16.48 -26.68
C ALA A 21 -2.43 -16.27 -26.24
N PRO A 22 -1.39 -16.46 -27.08
CA PRO A 22 -0.01 -16.16 -26.69
C PRO A 22 0.29 -14.66 -26.59
N ARG A 23 -0.46 -13.80 -27.31
CA ARG A 23 -0.36 -12.34 -27.21
C ARG A 23 -1.15 -11.76 -26.03
N LEU A 24 -2.14 -12.51 -25.56
CA LEU A 24 -2.87 -12.29 -24.31
C LEU A 24 -2.19 -12.96 -23.11
N GLY A 25 -1.25 -13.87 -23.37
CA GLY A 25 -0.31 -14.38 -22.37
C GLY A 25 0.41 -13.19 -21.77
N ALA A 26 0.29 -13.05 -20.45
CA ALA A 26 0.88 -11.97 -19.68
C ALA A 26 2.29 -11.70 -20.21
N ARG A 27 2.51 -10.52 -20.79
CA ARG A 27 3.85 -10.02 -21.03
C ARG A 27 4.49 -10.05 -19.64
N GLY A 28 5.35 -11.03 -19.37
CA GLY A 28 6.02 -11.16 -18.09
C GLY A 28 6.64 -9.82 -17.73
N LEU A 29 6.53 -9.43 -16.46
CA LEU A 29 7.16 -8.21 -15.98
C LEU A 29 8.64 -8.27 -16.38
N ALA A 30 9.12 -7.25 -17.10
CA ALA A 30 10.54 -7.16 -17.43
C ALA A 30 11.30 -6.69 -16.18
N LEU A 31 11.50 -7.61 -15.24
CA LEU A 31 12.22 -7.36 -14.00
C LEU A 31 13.73 -7.46 -14.23
N ASP A 32 14.46 -6.50 -13.67
CA ASP A 32 15.91 -6.54 -13.58
C ASP A 32 16.28 -6.81 -12.13
N SER A 33 17.13 -7.79 -11.91
CA SER A 33 17.60 -8.19 -10.57
C SER A 33 19.01 -7.66 -10.27
N SER A 34 19.63 -6.93 -11.20
CA SER A 34 20.94 -6.31 -11.00
C SER A 34 20.84 -5.30 -9.85
N PRO A 35 21.57 -5.51 -8.74
CA PRO A 35 21.52 -4.63 -7.58
C PRO A 35 21.72 -3.15 -7.96
N ASP A 36 20.84 -2.29 -7.45
CA ASP A 36 20.92 -0.85 -7.65
C ASP A 36 20.66 -0.10 -6.33
N ARG A 37 20.62 1.23 -6.40
CA ARG A 37 20.49 2.11 -5.23
C ARG A 37 19.01 2.37 -4.92
N PRO A 38 18.67 2.65 -3.65
CA PRO A 38 17.33 3.05 -3.26
C PRO A 38 16.74 4.14 -4.14
N CYS A 39 15.52 3.90 -4.63
CA CYS A 39 14.75 4.86 -5.41
C CYS A 39 13.68 5.55 -4.54
N PRO A 40 13.46 6.87 -4.72
CA PRO A 40 12.36 7.56 -4.07
C PRO A 40 10.99 6.97 -4.42
N PHE A 41 10.07 6.98 -3.46
CA PHE A 41 8.65 6.63 -3.64
C PHE A 41 7.78 7.36 -2.60
N GLY A 42 6.46 7.13 -2.63
CA GLY A 42 5.56 7.48 -1.52
C GLY A 42 4.41 8.40 -1.89
N CYS A 43 4.41 9.03 -3.07
CA CYS A 43 3.26 9.79 -3.59
C CYS A 43 2.22 8.84 -4.17
N ASN A 44 0.93 9.15 -4.02
CA ASN A 44 -0.21 8.39 -4.60
C ASN A 44 -0.10 6.87 -4.38
N MET A 45 0.25 6.42 -3.18
CA MET A 45 0.66 5.04 -2.92
C MET A 45 0.37 4.63 -1.48
N ALA A 46 0.39 3.31 -1.25
CA ALA A 46 0.45 2.71 0.07
C ALA A 46 1.81 2.04 0.30
N TRP A 47 2.31 2.10 1.53
CA TRP A 47 3.47 1.31 1.91
C TRP A 47 3.47 0.92 3.38
N LEU A 48 4.16 -0.18 3.65
CA LEU A 48 4.57 -0.59 4.98
C LEU A 48 6.04 -0.23 5.18
N ALA A 49 6.40 0.19 6.38
CA ALA A 49 7.79 0.25 6.85
C ALA A 49 7.93 -0.70 8.04
N VAL A 50 8.73 -1.76 7.87
CA VAL A 50 8.94 -2.80 8.88
C VAL A 50 10.37 -2.70 9.39
N ARG A 51 10.56 -2.62 10.71
CA ARG A 51 11.87 -2.45 11.33
C ARG A 51 12.65 -3.76 11.35
N THR A 52 13.21 -4.14 10.20
CA THR A 52 13.95 -5.38 10.02
C THR A 52 14.91 -5.30 8.82
N ARG A 53 15.91 -6.18 8.83
CA ARG A 53 16.77 -6.49 7.68
C ARG A 53 16.39 -7.81 7.00
N ASP A 54 15.44 -8.55 7.56
CA ASP A 54 14.97 -9.83 7.04
C ASP A 54 13.78 -9.63 6.08
N THR A 55 14.08 -9.32 4.82
CA THR A 55 13.06 -9.12 3.78
C THR A 55 12.27 -10.40 3.49
N ALA A 56 12.89 -11.57 3.59
CA ALA A 56 12.23 -12.85 3.37
C ALA A 56 11.23 -13.18 4.49
N GLY A 57 11.59 -12.90 5.74
CA GLY A 57 10.67 -13.01 6.87
C GLY A 57 9.44 -12.09 6.72
N VAL A 58 9.63 -10.86 6.21
CA VAL A 58 8.50 -9.97 5.91
C VAL A 58 7.56 -10.60 4.89
N ALA A 59 8.11 -11.16 3.81
CA ALA A 59 7.33 -11.87 2.80
C ALA A 59 6.54 -13.05 3.39
N GLN A 60 7.19 -13.84 4.26
CA GLN A 60 6.57 -14.98 4.91
C GLN A 60 5.39 -14.58 5.80
N VAL A 61 5.56 -13.56 6.65
CA VAL A 61 4.49 -13.06 7.54
C VAL A 61 3.30 -12.51 6.74
N LEU A 62 3.58 -11.89 5.58
CA LEU A 62 2.56 -11.38 4.69
C LEU A 62 1.91 -12.46 3.81
N GLY A 63 2.37 -13.71 3.86
CA GLY A 63 1.86 -14.80 3.03
C GLY A 63 2.14 -14.59 1.55
N LEU A 64 3.30 -14.03 1.20
CA LEU A 64 3.74 -13.86 -0.18
C LEU A 64 4.50 -15.12 -0.64
N GLU A 65 4.02 -15.77 -1.70
CA GLU A 65 4.49 -17.10 -2.10
C GLU A 65 5.55 -17.06 -3.22
N VAL A 66 5.33 -16.24 -4.25
CA VAL A 66 6.20 -16.17 -5.43
C VAL A 66 7.02 -14.88 -5.37
N LEU A 67 8.28 -15.01 -4.94
CA LEU A 67 9.23 -13.90 -4.83
C LEU A 67 10.10 -13.84 -6.09
N GLU A 68 9.85 -12.87 -6.96
CA GLU A 68 10.69 -12.63 -8.14
C GLU A 68 11.73 -11.57 -7.81
N ALA A 69 13.02 -11.86 -8.01
CA ALA A 69 14.08 -10.90 -7.71
C ALA A 69 13.93 -9.62 -8.56
N ALA A 70 13.93 -8.47 -7.92
CA ALA A 70 13.79 -7.17 -8.58
C ALA A 70 14.63 -6.10 -7.88
N ASN A 71 15.30 -5.27 -8.66
CA ASN A 71 16.00 -4.09 -8.19
C ASN A 71 15.03 -2.94 -7.88
N TRP A 72 15.51 -1.86 -7.27
CA TRP A 72 14.66 -0.74 -6.90
C TRP A 72 13.99 -0.10 -8.10
N ARG A 73 14.74 0.11 -9.19
CA ARG A 73 14.19 0.79 -10.37
C ARG A 73 13.01 0.04 -10.98
N THR A 74 13.16 -1.26 -11.23
CA THR A 74 12.09 -2.08 -11.82
C THR A 74 10.98 -2.36 -10.80
N GLY A 75 11.33 -2.55 -9.53
CA GLY A 75 10.40 -2.73 -8.44
C GLY A 75 9.45 -1.55 -8.26
N ILE A 76 10.00 -0.36 -8.02
CA ILE A 76 9.24 0.89 -7.87
C ILE A 76 8.50 1.23 -9.17
N GLY A 77 9.13 1.06 -10.33
CA GLY A 77 8.49 1.28 -11.62
C GLY A 77 7.23 0.43 -11.82
N THR A 78 7.28 -0.84 -11.42
CA THR A 78 6.15 -1.78 -11.57
C THR A 78 4.97 -1.42 -10.68
N VAL A 79 5.21 -1.04 -9.42
CA VAL A 79 4.10 -0.71 -8.50
C VAL A 79 3.42 0.61 -8.85
N TYR A 80 4.11 1.51 -9.56
CA TYR A 80 3.53 2.74 -10.11
C TYR A 80 2.88 2.56 -11.50
N ASP A 81 3.10 1.42 -12.17
CA ASP A 81 2.49 1.17 -13.47
C ASP A 81 0.98 0.91 -13.33
N GLU A 82 0.15 1.68 -14.03
CA GLU A 82 -1.31 1.61 -13.94
C GLU A 82 -1.88 0.24 -14.35
N ARG A 83 -1.19 -0.48 -15.24
CA ARG A 83 -1.68 -1.74 -15.81
C ARG A 83 -1.39 -2.94 -14.94
N VAL A 84 -0.31 -2.91 -14.16
CA VAL A 84 0.16 -4.08 -13.39
C VAL A 84 0.33 -3.81 -11.90
N GLY A 85 0.52 -2.56 -11.49
CA GLY A 85 0.80 -2.17 -10.11
C GLY A 85 -0.33 -2.50 -9.13
N HIS A 86 -1.58 -2.51 -9.60
CA HIS A 86 -2.75 -2.86 -8.78
C HIS A 86 -2.79 -4.33 -8.31
N ALA A 87 -1.95 -5.19 -8.88
CA ALA A 87 -1.88 -6.61 -8.56
C ALA A 87 -0.55 -7.01 -7.89
N HIS A 88 0.39 -6.08 -7.71
CA HIS A 88 1.74 -6.39 -7.26
C HIS A 88 2.16 -5.53 -6.07
N VAL A 89 3.13 -6.04 -5.31
CA VAL A 89 3.89 -5.29 -4.31
C VAL A 89 5.38 -5.48 -4.55
N PHE A 90 6.14 -4.43 -4.22
CA PHE A 90 7.59 -4.48 -4.18
C PHE A 90 8.08 -4.52 -2.73
N LEU A 91 8.90 -5.50 -2.41
CA LEU A 91 9.62 -5.63 -1.15
C LEU A 91 11.03 -5.10 -1.36
N SER A 92 11.34 -4.00 -0.69
CA SER A 92 12.65 -3.38 -0.84
C SER A 92 13.75 -4.18 -0.17
N PRO A 93 15.00 -4.07 -0.64
CA PRO A 93 16.16 -4.30 0.21
C PRO A 93 16.06 -3.48 1.51
N PRO A 94 16.71 -3.92 2.61
CA PRO A 94 16.77 -3.14 3.82
C PRO A 94 17.52 -1.82 3.64
N VAL A 95 16.95 -0.72 4.14
CA VAL A 95 17.56 0.63 4.12
C VAL A 95 17.45 1.24 5.50
N GLY A 96 18.58 1.58 6.11
CA GLY A 96 18.59 2.17 7.45
C GLY A 96 17.94 1.29 8.53
N GLY A 97 17.92 -0.04 8.35
CA GLY A 97 17.26 -0.98 9.26
C GLY A 97 15.75 -1.16 9.03
N TRP A 98 15.22 -0.61 7.93
CA TRP A 98 13.83 -0.75 7.52
C TRP A 98 13.71 -1.52 6.21
N THR A 99 12.73 -2.41 6.13
CA THR A 99 12.28 -3.04 4.89
C THR A 99 10.93 -2.44 4.52
N PHE A 100 10.79 -2.02 3.26
CA PHE A 100 9.53 -1.45 2.76
C PHE A 100 8.75 -2.49 1.96
N VAL A 101 7.43 -2.46 2.09
CA VAL A 101 6.52 -3.16 1.18
C VAL A 101 5.65 -2.09 0.52
N VAL A 102 5.75 -1.95 -0.79
CA VAL A 102 5.20 -0.80 -1.53
C VAL A 102 4.20 -1.31 -2.55
N GLY A 103 3.01 -0.71 -2.62
CA GLY A 103 2.01 -1.04 -3.63
C GLY A 103 0.57 -0.69 -3.23
N LEU A 104 -0.24 -0.24 -4.19
CA LEU A 104 -1.68 0.00 -4.03
C LEU A 104 -2.52 -1.29 -3.91
N SER A 105 -1.88 -2.45 -3.96
CA SER A 105 -2.54 -3.73 -3.74
C SER A 105 -2.59 -4.13 -2.25
N LEU A 106 -1.89 -3.38 -1.38
CA LEU A 106 -1.95 -3.56 0.07
C LEU A 106 -3.39 -3.38 0.60
N PRO A 107 -3.77 -4.03 1.72
CA PRO A 107 -5.04 -3.77 2.38
C PRO A 107 -5.18 -2.29 2.83
N HIS A 108 -6.27 -1.65 2.45
CA HIS A 108 -6.53 -0.24 2.75
C HIS A 108 -7.77 -0.04 3.64
N PRO A 109 -7.73 0.89 4.61
CA PRO A 109 -8.90 1.29 5.40
C PRO A 109 -9.77 2.29 4.60
N VAL A 110 -10.44 1.82 3.54
CA VAL A 110 -11.19 2.66 2.57
C VAL A 110 -12.61 3.05 3.01
N ALA A 111 -13.31 2.23 3.80
CA ALA A 111 -14.67 2.51 4.25
C ALA A 111 -15.02 1.70 5.50
N ARG A 112 -15.91 2.24 6.34
CA ARG A 112 -16.34 1.55 7.58
C ARG A 112 -17.19 0.30 7.31
N SER A 113 -17.74 0.18 6.10
CA SER A 113 -18.58 -0.94 5.67
C SER A 113 -17.77 -2.16 5.17
N LEU A 114 -16.44 -2.05 5.11
CA LEU A 114 -15.56 -3.12 4.65
C LEU A 114 -14.88 -3.83 5.82
N VAL A 115 -14.50 -5.08 5.59
CA VAL A 115 -13.74 -5.89 6.54
C VAL A 115 -12.37 -5.25 6.77
N ASP A 116 -12.02 -5.05 8.04
CA ASP A 116 -10.69 -4.53 8.42
C ASP A 116 -9.62 -5.60 8.23
N LYS A 117 -8.86 -5.44 7.14
CA LYS A 117 -7.70 -6.27 6.80
C LYS A 117 -6.37 -5.58 7.11
N CYS A 118 -6.39 -4.29 7.43
CA CYS A 118 -5.18 -3.50 7.69
C CYS A 118 -4.67 -3.73 9.12
N THR A 119 -5.57 -3.72 10.11
CA THR A 119 -5.22 -3.98 11.52
C THR A 119 -4.55 -5.35 11.72
N PRO A 120 -5.15 -6.49 11.31
CA PRO A 120 -4.54 -7.80 11.53
C PRO A 120 -3.18 -7.92 10.84
N MET A 121 -3.06 -7.50 9.57
CA MET A 121 -1.79 -7.49 8.85
C MET A 121 -0.68 -6.72 9.61
N LEU A 122 -1.02 -5.55 10.16
CA LEU A 122 -0.06 -4.73 10.90
C LEU A 122 0.33 -5.36 12.25
N LEU A 123 -0.61 -6.04 12.92
CA LEU A 123 -0.36 -6.74 14.18
C LEU A 123 0.49 -8.00 13.96
N ASP A 124 0.26 -8.75 12.89
CA ASP A 124 1.06 -9.93 12.54
C ASP A 124 2.52 -9.53 12.29
N LEU A 125 2.74 -8.46 11.51
CA LEU A 125 4.07 -7.88 11.30
C LEU A 125 4.70 -7.40 12.60
N ALA A 126 3.98 -6.66 13.44
CA ALA A 126 4.52 -6.15 14.71
C ALA A 126 4.71 -7.26 15.77
N SER A 127 4.12 -8.44 15.57
CA SER A 127 4.35 -9.61 16.42
C SER A 127 5.63 -10.34 16.01
N ALA A 128 5.95 -10.35 14.72
CA ALA A 128 7.18 -10.95 14.18
C ALA A 128 8.40 -10.00 14.24
N PHE A 129 8.18 -8.69 14.12
CA PHE A 129 9.22 -7.66 14.07
C PHE A 129 8.97 -6.57 15.12
N PRO A 130 10.02 -5.87 15.60
CA PRO A 130 9.87 -4.89 16.67
C PRO A 130 8.82 -3.81 16.39
N GLU A 131 8.68 -3.41 15.12
CA GLU A 131 7.81 -2.30 14.72
C GLU A 131 7.38 -2.45 13.25
N ALA A 132 6.10 -2.18 13.01
CA ALA A 132 5.50 -2.10 11.69
C ALA A 132 4.65 -0.84 11.58
N GLN A 133 4.89 -0.08 10.53
CA GLN A 133 4.19 1.16 10.22
C GLN A 133 3.48 1.01 8.87
N TYR A 134 2.31 1.63 8.75
CA TYR A 134 1.54 1.67 7.52
C TYR A 134 1.28 3.13 7.15
N TYR A 135 1.31 3.41 5.85
CA TYR A 135 1.02 4.72 5.30
C TYR A 135 0.23 4.58 4.00
N PHE A 136 -0.66 5.54 3.79
CA PHE A 136 -1.43 5.68 2.58
C PHE A 136 -1.68 7.16 2.32
N ASN A 137 -1.43 7.58 1.09
CA ASN A 137 -1.97 8.84 0.59
C ASN A 137 -2.38 8.63 -0.87
N TYR A 138 -3.57 9.11 -1.20
CA TYR A 138 -4.05 9.12 -2.57
C TYR A 138 -4.97 10.33 -2.77
N PRO A 139 -4.38 11.53 -2.95
CA PRO A 139 -5.13 12.78 -3.16
C PRO A 139 -6.30 12.70 -4.16
N PRO A 140 -6.24 11.94 -5.28
CA PRO A 140 -7.40 11.80 -6.17
C PRO A 140 -8.65 11.17 -5.53
N LEU A 141 -8.49 10.44 -4.42
CA LEU A 141 -9.58 9.83 -3.64
C LEU A 141 -9.79 10.50 -2.27
N ASP A 142 -9.13 11.64 -2.03
CA ASP A 142 -9.05 12.33 -0.72
C ASP A 142 -8.76 11.39 0.47
N LEU A 143 -8.09 10.27 0.22
CA LEU A 143 -7.89 9.22 1.20
C LEU A 143 -6.47 9.26 1.76
N TYR A 144 -6.39 9.38 3.08
CA TYR A 144 -5.13 9.43 3.82
C TYR A 144 -5.21 8.52 5.02
N ALA A 145 -4.18 7.72 5.23
CA ALA A 145 -4.09 6.86 6.41
C ALA A 145 -2.65 6.69 6.89
N TRP A 146 -2.52 6.43 8.18
CA TRP A 146 -1.27 6.00 8.78
C TRP A 146 -1.55 5.17 10.03
N ALA A 147 -0.69 4.19 10.30
CA ALA A 147 -0.75 3.41 11.52
C ALA A 147 0.64 2.98 11.96
N ARG A 148 0.77 2.70 13.26
CA ARG A 148 1.99 2.19 13.88
C ARG A 148 1.62 1.13 14.91
N ALA A 149 2.24 -0.02 14.77
CA ALA A 149 2.19 -1.10 15.74
C ALA A 149 3.62 -1.48 16.18
N THR A 150 3.76 -1.74 17.47
CA THR A 150 5.04 -2.06 18.10
C THR A 150 4.82 -3.26 19.01
N ASN A 151 5.68 -4.28 18.93
CA ASN A 151 5.62 -5.47 19.78
C ASN A 151 4.20 -6.09 19.89
N GLY A 152 3.56 -6.32 18.74
CA GLY A 152 2.24 -6.94 18.62
C GLY A 152 1.07 -6.08 19.10
N ARG A 153 1.28 -4.77 19.30
CA ARG A 153 0.25 -3.84 19.78
C ARG A 153 0.09 -2.65 18.85
N LEU A 154 -1.16 -2.37 18.49
CA LEU A 154 -1.51 -1.16 17.73
C LEU A 154 -1.44 0.06 18.65
N GLU A 155 -0.47 0.94 18.43
CA GLU A 155 -0.30 2.16 19.23
C GLU A 155 -1.16 3.30 18.70
N ARG A 156 -1.21 3.43 17.38
CA ARG A 156 -1.88 4.52 16.69
C ARG A 156 -2.36 4.04 15.34
N ALA A 157 -3.58 4.40 14.98
CA ALA A 157 -4.06 4.27 13.61
C ALA A 157 -5.08 5.34 13.28
N PHE A 158 -4.96 5.91 12.09
CA PHE A 158 -5.84 6.94 11.59
C PHE A 158 -6.08 6.77 10.10
N ALA A 159 -7.32 6.96 9.66
CA ALA A 159 -7.68 7.07 8.26
C ALA A 159 -8.86 8.02 8.10
N VAL A 160 -8.82 8.85 7.07
CA VAL A 160 -9.89 9.76 6.67
C VAL A 160 -10.01 9.75 5.15
N GLY A 161 -11.25 9.77 4.67
CA GLY A 161 -11.61 9.90 3.26
C GLY A 161 -13.00 10.51 3.12
N ASP A 162 -13.69 10.25 2.01
CA ASP A 162 -15.00 10.84 1.70
C ASP A 162 -16.08 10.59 2.77
N GLU A 163 -16.05 9.44 3.46
CA GLU A 163 -16.98 9.12 4.57
C GLU A 163 -16.61 9.80 5.91
N GLY A 164 -15.62 10.70 5.89
CA GLY A 164 -14.99 11.25 7.08
C GLY A 164 -13.97 10.27 7.70
N VAL A 165 -13.86 10.27 9.03
CA VAL A 165 -12.88 9.44 9.74
C VAL A 165 -13.25 7.96 9.66
N ILE A 166 -12.47 7.16 8.93
CA ILE A 166 -12.71 5.72 8.73
C ILE A 166 -12.06 4.89 9.85
N TRP A 167 -10.86 5.29 10.28
CA TRP A 167 -10.09 4.61 11.31
C TRP A 167 -9.56 5.63 12.31
N ASN A 168 -9.73 5.39 13.61
CA ASN A 168 -9.15 6.23 14.65
C ASN A 168 -8.96 5.42 15.94
N LYS A 169 -7.73 4.94 16.15
CA LYS A 169 -7.31 4.19 17.33
C LYS A 169 -6.06 4.82 17.92
N GLY A 170 -5.93 4.78 19.24
CA GLY A 170 -4.83 5.42 19.96
C GLY A 170 -4.95 6.95 20.03
N LYS A 171 -4.15 7.57 20.90
CA LYS A 171 -4.08 9.03 21.03
C LYS A 171 -3.15 9.61 19.97
N PRO A 172 -3.43 10.81 19.43
CA PRO A 172 -2.49 11.49 18.54
C PRO A 172 -1.09 11.60 19.14
N THR A 173 -0.11 11.13 18.40
CA THR A 173 1.31 11.12 18.76
C THR A 173 1.88 12.53 18.86
N ARG A 174 3.09 12.66 19.42
CA ARG A 174 3.81 13.95 19.46
C ARG A 174 4.17 14.38 18.03
N GLU A 175 4.52 13.42 17.18
CA GLU A 175 4.94 13.63 15.80
C GLU A 175 3.78 14.17 14.95
N GLU A 176 2.59 13.58 15.06
CA GLU A 176 1.34 14.08 14.43
C GLU A 176 1.06 15.53 14.86
N ARG A 177 1.02 15.80 16.17
CA ARG A 177 0.78 17.16 16.69
C ARG A 177 1.82 18.15 16.20
N GLY A 178 3.08 17.74 16.14
CA GLY A 178 4.19 18.58 15.73
C GLY A 178 4.29 18.86 14.23
N ILE A 179 3.48 18.20 13.38
CA ILE A 179 3.33 18.56 11.96
C ILE A 179 2.02 19.30 11.67
N GLY A 180 1.29 19.71 12.71
CA GLY A 180 0.03 20.42 12.53
C GLY A 180 -1.15 19.50 12.19
N LEU A 181 -1.00 18.17 12.30
CA LEU A 181 -2.13 17.23 12.34
C LEU A 181 -2.84 17.38 13.69
N LYS A 182 -3.50 18.52 13.79
CA LYS A 182 -4.42 18.89 14.83
C LYS A 182 -5.74 18.25 14.43
N LEU A 183 -5.89 16.97 14.75
CA LEU A 183 -7.15 16.22 14.70
C LEU A 183 -8.15 16.77 15.73
N PHE A 184 -8.20 18.09 15.90
CA PHE A 184 -9.23 18.73 16.68
C PHE A 184 -10.51 18.58 15.88
N GLU A 185 -11.50 17.93 16.47
CA GLU A 185 -12.84 18.45 16.37
C GLU A 185 -12.75 19.89 16.87
N VAL A 186 -12.67 20.90 15.99
CA VAL A 186 -13.00 22.25 16.44
C VAL A 186 -14.43 22.13 16.90
N ARG A 187 -14.68 22.10 18.21
CA ARG A 187 -16.03 22.22 18.74
C ARG A 187 -16.59 23.47 18.08
N GLY A 188 -17.57 23.27 17.19
CA GLY A 188 -18.33 24.39 16.66
C GLY A 188 -18.79 25.25 17.83
N VAL A 189 -18.93 26.55 17.59
CA VAL A 189 -19.38 27.46 18.65
C VAL A 189 -20.75 26.95 19.12
N GLN A 190 -20.84 26.53 20.39
CA GLN A 190 -22.11 26.07 20.97
C GLN A 190 -23.17 27.16 20.75
N GLY A 191 -24.25 26.81 20.04
CA GLY A 191 -25.33 27.73 19.73
C GLY A 191 -25.30 28.39 18.35
N ARG A 192 -24.37 28.03 17.45
CA ARG A 192 -24.43 28.42 16.03
C ARG A 192 -24.77 27.23 15.14
N SER A 193 -25.76 27.40 14.25
CA SER A 193 -26.10 26.46 13.18
C SER A 193 -25.38 26.84 11.87
N GLY A 194 -25.16 25.87 10.98
CA GLY A 194 -24.44 26.02 9.70
C GLY A 194 -22.94 25.70 9.79
N ASP A 195 -22.16 26.15 8.81
CA ASP A 195 -20.73 25.83 8.61
C ASP A 195 -19.81 26.26 9.78
N ALA A 196 -20.32 27.08 10.71
CA ALA A 196 -19.62 27.54 11.91
C ALA A 196 -19.95 26.73 13.18
N GLY A 197 -20.87 25.77 13.10
CA GLY A 197 -21.34 24.93 14.22
C GLY A 197 -20.87 23.46 14.16
N GLY A 198 -20.31 23.02 13.03
CA GLY A 198 -19.80 21.67 12.83
C GLY A 198 -18.37 21.48 13.35
N GLN A 199 -17.97 20.22 13.54
CA GLN A 199 -16.59 19.87 13.81
C GLN A 199 -15.72 20.19 12.59
N ILE A 200 -14.77 21.12 12.69
CA ILE A 200 -13.81 21.37 11.61
C ILE A 200 -12.67 20.36 11.76
N ILE A 201 -12.63 19.35 10.91
CA ILE A 201 -11.46 18.47 10.75
C ILE A 201 -10.54 19.15 9.73
N LEU A 202 -9.32 19.48 10.14
CA LEU A 202 -8.28 19.85 9.17
C LEU A 202 -7.90 18.58 8.40
N HIS A 203 -8.29 18.52 7.11
CA HIS A 203 -7.95 17.39 6.26
C HIS A 203 -6.42 17.27 6.11
N PRO A 204 -5.86 16.05 6.29
CA PRO A 204 -4.45 15.81 6.04
C PRO A 204 -4.13 15.99 4.55
N THR A 205 -2.83 16.07 4.25
CA THR A 205 -2.33 16.16 2.88
C THR A 205 -1.26 15.09 2.68
N GLU A 206 -0.91 14.81 1.43
CA GLU A 206 0.21 13.92 1.09
C GLU A 206 1.49 14.32 1.84
N SER A 207 1.81 15.62 1.87
CA SER A 207 2.98 16.14 2.60
C SER A 207 2.96 15.83 4.09
N HIS A 208 1.78 15.81 4.73
CA HIS A 208 1.66 15.42 6.14
C HIS A 208 2.00 13.94 6.34
N VAL A 209 1.50 13.06 5.48
CA VAL A 209 1.78 11.61 5.55
C VAL A 209 3.26 11.33 5.34
N LEU A 210 3.88 11.95 4.33
CA LEU A 210 5.31 11.80 4.04
C LEU A 210 6.19 12.35 5.17
N THR A 211 5.84 13.51 5.73
CA THR A 211 6.57 14.10 6.86
C THR A 211 6.44 13.22 8.11
N LEU A 212 5.25 12.64 8.34
CA LEU A 212 5.04 11.71 9.45
C LEU A 212 5.88 10.43 9.28
N ALA A 213 5.95 9.89 8.07
CA ALA A 213 6.81 8.75 7.75
C ALA A 213 8.28 9.05 8.05
N GLY A 214 8.77 10.24 7.67
CA GLY A 214 10.11 10.69 8.03
C GLY A 214 10.37 10.86 9.54
N ARG A 215 9.33 11.07 10.36
CA ARG A 215 9.46 11.19 11.82
C ARG A 215 9.39 9.84 12.54
N TRP A 216 8.68 8.86 11.99
CA TRP A 216 8.51 7.53 12.58
C TRP A 216 9.54 6.52 12.07
N SER A 217 9.94 6.59 10.80
CA SER A 217 10.94 5.71 10.19
C SER A 217 11.84 6.49 9.24
N LEU A 218 11.52 6.51 7.94
CA LEU A 218 12.24 7.22 6.90
C LEU A 218 11.25 7.90 5.94
N ASP A 219 11.64 9.08 5.45
CA ASP A 219 10.93 9.76 4.37
C ASP A 219 11.24 9.03 3.05
N PRO A 220 10.25 8.35 2.43
CA PRO A 220 10.49 7.54 1.24
C PRO A 220 10.86 8.38 0.02
N THR A 221 10.54 9.68 0.01
CA THR A 221 10.91 10.59 -1.09
C THR A 221 12.37 11.02 -1.03
N ARG A 222 13.03 10.79 0.10
CA ARG A 222 14.45 11.15 0.35
C ARG A 222 15.37 9.94 0.33
N LEU A 223 14.90 8.80 -0.16
CA LEU A 223 15.74 7.63 -0.42
C LEU A 223 16.61 7.92 -1.65
N GLY A 224 17.92 7.98 -1.48
CA GLY A 224 18.85 8.36 -2.56
C GLY A 224 20.28 7.94 -2.27
N ALA A 225 21.22 8.36 -3.12
CA ALA A 225 22.55 7.77 -3.32
C ALA A 225 23.49 7.64 -2.10
N GLY A 226 23.11 8.09 -0.90
CA GLY A 226 23.89 7.92 0.33
C GLY A 226 23.21 7.10 1.43
N ARG A 227 21.97 6.62 1.26
CA ARG A 227 21.17 6.05 2.37
C ARG A 227 21.08 4.52 2.42
N GLY A 228 21.55 3.80 1.40
CA GLY A 228 21.48 2.34 1.37
C GLY A 228 22.55 1.71 0.49
N GLU A 229 22.82 0.45 0.78
CA GLU A 229 23.71 -0.40 -0.01
C GLU A 229 23.05 -0.75 -1.35
N VAL A 230 23.89 -1.10 -2.32
CA VAL A 230 23.45 -1.58 -3.62
C VAL A 230 22.93 -3.01 -3.45
N SER A 231 21.64 -3.25 -3.65
CA SER A 231 21.00 -4.55 -3.39
C SER A 231 19.75 -4.74 -4.25
N ALA A 232 19.27 -5.99 -4.33
CA ALA A 232 18.00 -6.36 -4.95
C ALA A 232 16.99 -6.84 -3.91
N GLY A 233 15.72 -6.55 -4.14
CA GLY A 233 14.57 -6.97 -3.34
C GLY A 233 13.71 -7.96 -4.13
N TYR A 234 12.40 -7.91 -3.89
CA TYR A 234 11.47 -8.85 -4.51
C TYR A 234 10.22 -8.16 -5.04
N MET A 235 9.77 -8.57 -6.22
CA MET A 235 8.44 -8.32 -6.75
C MET A 235 7.55 -9.52 -6.44
N CYS A 236 6.32 -9.27 -6.01
CA CYS A 236 5.37 -10.32 -5.67
C CYS A 236 3.97 -9.96 -6.16
N ALA A 237 3.20 -10.98 -6.57
CA ALA A 237 1.77 -10.82 -6.73
C ALA A 237 1.09 -10.65 -5.36
N SER A 238 0.13 -9.74 -5.28
CA SER A 238 -0.66 -9.51 -4.07
C SER A 238 -1.60 -10.70 -3.79
N PRO A 239 -1.67 -11.18 -2.54
CA PRO A 239 -2.59 -12.25 -2.16
C PRO A 239 -4.05 -11.88 -2.43
N ALA A 240 -4.84 -12.82 -2.98
CA ALA A 240 -6.24 -12.58 -3.30
C ALA A 240 -7.09 -12.17 -2.08
N HIS A 241 -6.71 -12.63 -0.89
CA HIS A 241 -7.40 -12.31 0.36
C HIS A 241 -7.21 -10.86 0.81
N TRP A 242 -6.27 -10.09 0.24
CA TRP A 242 -6.11 -8.66 0.54
C TRP A 242 -7.20 -7.77 -0.08
N ARG A 243 -7.90 -8.27 -1.11
CA ARG A 243 -8.96 -7.53 -1.80
C ARG A 243 -10.06 -7.09 -0.82
N ALA A 244 -10.58 -5.88 -1.02
CA ALA A 244 -11.65 -5.34 -0.20
C ALA A 244 -12.90 -6.25 -0.21
N GLU A 245 -13.49 -6.45 0.97
CA GLU A 245 -14.66 -7.30 1.16
C GLU A 245 -15.68 -6.57 2.04
N ARG A 246 -16.97 -6.64 1.69
CA ARG A 246 -18.03 -6.01 2.48
C ARG A 246 -18.30 -6.80 3.75
N LEU A 247 -18.55 -6.09 4.85
CA LEU A 247 -19.11 -6.69 6.06
C LEU A 247 -20.47 -7.32 5.71
N ARG A 248 -20.62 -8.60 6.01
CA ARG A 248 -21.92 -9.28 5.89
C ARG A 248 -22.85 -8.66 6.94
N LYS A 249 -23.96 -8.05 6.50
CA LYS A 249 -25.04 -7.68 7.42
C LYS A 249 -25.66 -8.98 7.91
N SER A 250 -25.53 -9.27 9.20
CA SER A 250 -26.39 -10.27 9.84
C SER A 250 -27.84 -9.81 9.64
N ALA A 251 -28.63 -10.63 8.95
CA ALA A 251 -30.07 -10.41 8.77
C ALA A 251 -30.81 -10.67 10.09
#